data_AF-A0A5D2ZJC6-F1
#
_entry.id   AF-A0A5D2ZJC6-F1
#
_cell.length_a   1.000
_cell.length_b   1.000
_cell.length_c   1.000
_cell.angle_alpha   90.00
_cell.angle_beta   90.00
_cell.angle_gamma   90.00
#
_symmetry.space_group_name_H-M   'P 1'
#
loop_
_entity.id
_entity.type
_entity.pdbx_description
1 polymer ?
#
loop_
_entity_poly.entity_id
_entity_poly.type
_entity_poly.pdbx_seq_one_letter_code
_entity_poly.pdbx_strand_id
1 'polypeptide(L)'
;MTGMKQISNVTDPERRGRTSTSAPIQVEHFQNLTHLTVKDCKRLRYIFSPTIARNLPQLVWLNISDCEELEQIIEKDQTPSQHHLQRICFPKLSWIRIFNCENLKCLFPITLAHGGLQNLFQLFLQRVSKLEQVFEGDESNVSKDEEKVIHLPRLAELYLCILPNLVSFSPVGYHFVFPSLINLHLKGCPNVTTRFSIDSKQSVHAKTQASQSVDEIIVEESAAAQETAWPIGSDIWWRKGKY
;
A
#
# COMPACT_ATOMS: atom_id res chain seq x y z
N MET A 1 -4.54 30.59 12.72
CA MET A 1 -3.40 30.60 11.78
C MET A 1 -3.04 29.17 11.38
N THR A 2 -3.76 28.62 10.41
CA THR A 2 -3.38 27.40 9.68
C THR A 2 -4.16 27.44 8.38
N GLY A 3 -3.48 27.77 7.27
CA GLY A 3 -4.10 27.83 5.96
C GLY A 3 -4.37 26.40 5.48
N MET A 4 -5.60 25.94 5.61
CA MET A 4 -6.09 24.76 4.92
C MET A 4 -6.02 25.04 3.42
N LYS A 5 -5.06 24.44 2.70
CA LYS A 5 -5.13 24.39 1.24
C LYS A 5 -5.96 23.18 0.85
N GLN A 6 -7.28 23.37 0.79
CA GLN A 6 -8.16 22.51 0.00
C GLN A 6 -7.83 22.79 -1.48
N ILE A 7 -7.33 21.79 -2.20
CA ILE A 7 -7.34 21.85 -3.66
C ILE A 7 -8.69 21.27 -4.09
N SER A 8 -9.69 22.14 -4.18
CA SER A 8 -10.93 21.86 -4.90
C SER A 8 -10.78 22.34 -6.34
N ASN A 9 -11.14 21.45 -7.27
CA ASN A 9 -11.41 21.67 -8.69
C ASN A 9 -10.20 21.63 -9.63
N VAL A 10 -10.10 20.53 -10.39
CA VAL A 10 -9.54 20.51 -11.74
C VAL A 10 -10.74 20.56 -12.70
N THR A 11 -10.97 21.72 -13.32
CA THR A 11 -11.85 21.87 -14.49
C THR A 11 -11.48 23.16 -15.21
N ASP A 12 -10.92 23.06 -16.43
CA ASP A 12 -11.56 23.61 -17.64
C ASP A 12 -10.81 23.10 -18.91
N PRO A 13 -11.51 22.78 -20.02
CA PRO A 13 -10.93 22.37 -21.30
C PRO A 13 -10.60 23.57 -22.22
N GLU A 14 -9.74 23.31 -23.20
CA GLU A 14 -9.47 24.12 -24.40
C GLU A 14 -9.10 25.61 -24.24
N ARG A 15 -7.80 25.91 -24.31
CA ARG A 15 -7.31 27.06 -25.11
C ARG A 15 -6.06 26.69 -25.89
N ARG A 16 -6.21 26.68 -27.22
CA ARG A 16 -5.15 26.62 -28.22
C ARG A 16 -4.39 27.95 -28.23
N GLY A 17 -3.10 27.93 -27.92
CA GLY A 17 -2.21 29.08 -28.03
C GLY A 17 -0.76 28.64 -27.87
N ARG A 18 0.02 28.70 -28.94
CA ARG A 18 1.48 28.43 -28.90
C ARG A 18 2.17 29.59 -28.20
N THR A 19 2.88 29.30 -27.11
CA THR A 19 4.05 30.07 -26.68
C THR A 19 5.14 29.09 -26.28
N SER A 20 6.22 29.10 -27.07
CA SER A 20 7.49 28.47 -26.73
C SER A 20 8.16 29.29 -25.63
N THR A 21 8.32 28.71 -24.45
CA THR A 21 9.31 29.15 -23.45
C THR A 21 9.86 27.92 -22.75
N SER A 22 11.14 27.64 -22.97
CA SER A 22 11.94 26.59 -22.36
C SER A 22 12.33 26.95 -20.92
N ALA A 23 11.40 26.78 -19.98
CA ALA A 23 11.70 26.76 -18.56
C ALA A 23 11.22 25.41 -17.99
N PRO A 24 12.06 24.64 -17.27
CA PRO A 24 11.59 23.44 -16.59
C PRO A 24 10.56 23.87 -15.55
N ILE A 25 9.35 23.32 -15.63
CA ILE A 25 8.30 23.51 -14.62
C ILE A 25 8.88 23.01 -13.30
N GLN A 26 9.17 23.93 -12.38
CA GLN A 26 9.77 23.61 -11.10
C GLN A 26 8.81 22.74 -10.27
N VAL A 27 9.26 21.52 -9.97
CA VAL A 27 8.56 20.49 -9.19
C VAL A 27 8.43 20.89 -7.70
N GLU A 28 8.95 22.05 -7.30
CA GLU A 28 9.13 22.52 -5.91
C GLU A 28 7.83 22.73 -5.10
N HIS A 29 6.65 22.67 -5.73
CA HIS A 29 5.41 23.18 -5.13
C HIS A 29 4.69 22.26 -4.13
N PHE A 30 5.15 21.01 -3.93
CA PHE A 30 4.45 20.04 -3.06
C PHE A 30 5.19 19.69 -1.76
N GLN A 31 6.33 20.34 -1.48
CA GLN A 31 7.14 20.01 -0.30
C GLN A 31 6.42 20.24 1.04
N ASN A 32 5.40 21.09 1.08
CA ASN A 32 4.62 21.38 2.29
C ASN A 32 3.27 20.66 2.33
N LEU A 33 2.96 19.82 1.33
CA LEU A 33 1.69 19.10 1.30
C LEU A 33 1.67 18.04 2.41
N THR A 34 0.79 18.23 3.40
CA THR A 34 0.63 17.31 4.53
C THR A 34 -0.58 16.40 4.40
N HIS A 35 -1.65 16.88 3.77
CA HIS A 35 -2.90 16.14 3.62
C HIS A 35 -3.34 16.21 2.17
N LEU A 36 -3.59 15.05 1.56
CA LEU A 36 -4.20 14.95 0.25
C LEU A 36 -5.51 14.18 0.36
N THR A 37 -6.59 14.78 -0.13
CA THR A 37 -7.88 14.11 -0.33
C THR A 37 -8.24 14.17 -1.79
N VAL A 38 -8.51 13.01 -2.39
CA VAL A 38 -9.00 12.85 -3.76
C VAL A 38 -10.36 12.20 -3.67
N LYS A 39 -11.40 12.89 -4.11
CA LYS A 39 -12.79 12.43 -3.97
C LYS A 39 -13.52 12.64 -5.28
N ASP A 40 -14.29 11.63 -5.67
CA ASP A 40 -15.23 11.70 -6.80
C ASP A 40 -14.55 12.01 -8.16
N CYS A 41 -13.27 11.66 -8.31
CA CYS A 41 -12.51 11.89 -9.54
C CYS A 41 -12.69 10.70 -10.50
N LYS A 42 -13.80 10.68 -11.24
CA LYS A 42 -14.22 9.53 -12.06
C LYS A 42 -13.25 9.12 -13.16
N ARG A 43 -12.51 10.08 -13.74
CA ARG A 43 -11.61 9.87 -14.89
C ARG A 43 -10.11 9.85 -14.51
N LEU A 44 -9.81 9.95 -13.23
CA LEU A 44 -8.42 10.05 -12.77
C LEU A 44 -7.80 8.65 -12.69
N ARG A 45 -6.85 8.35 -13.58
CA ARG A 45 -6.20 7.03 -13.67
C ARG A 45 -5.01 6.86 -12.71
N TYR A 46 -4.37 7.95 -12.31
CA TYR A 46 -3.22 7.98 -11.40
C TYR A 46 -3.22 9.26 -10.54
N ILE A 47 -2.75 9.17 -9.29
CA ILE A 47 -2.69 10.32 -8.38
C ILE A 47 -1.39 11.10 -8.54
N PHE A 48 -0.26 10.39 -8.60
CA PHE A 48 1.07 10.99 -8.69
C PHE A 48 1.80 10.51 -9.93
N SER A 49 2.47 11.44 -10.62
CA SER A 49 3.64 11.05 -11.41
C SER A 49 4.80 10.69 -10.49
N PRO A 50 5.77 9.86 -10.92
CA PRO A 50 6.96 9.53 -10.14
C PRO A 50 7.71 10.78 -9.64
N THR A 51 7.78 11.82 -10.47
CA THR A 51 8.39 13.11 -10.12
C THR A 51 7.70 13.81 -8.95
N ILE A 52 6.37 13.83 -8.92
CA ILE A 52 5.61 14.41 -7.80
C ILE A 52 5.74 13.53 -6.56
N ALA A 53 5.64 12.20 -6.72
CA ALA A 53 5.76 11.25 -5.62
C ALA A 53 7.09 11.37 -4.87
N ARG A 54 8.20 11.67 -5.58
CA ARG A 54 9.52 11.93 -4.99
C ARG A 54 9.59 13.22 -4.18
N ASN A 55 8.69 14.18 -4.40
CA ASN A 55 8.72 15.51 -3.77
C ASN A 55 7.59 15.74 -2.75
N LEU A 56 7.23 14.71 -1.98
CA LEU A 56 6.19 14.74 -0.94
C LEU A 56 6.72 14.38 0.46
N PRO A 57 7.80 15.02 0.96
CA PRO A 57 8.43 14.65 2.23
C PRO A 57 7.54 14.93 3.46
N GLN A 58 6.53 15.80 3.34
CA GLN A 58 5.66 16.20 4.45
C GLN A 58 4.28 15.52 4.41
N LEU A 59 4.00 14.65 3.43
CA LEU A 59 2.69 14.02 3.31
C LEU A 59 2.45 13.10 4.50
N VAL A 60 1.37 13.34 5.22
CA VAL A 60 0.95 12.67 6.46
C VAL A 60 -0.35 11.89 6.25
N TRP A 61 -1.27 12.41 5.43
CA TRP A 61 -2.58 11.82 5.19
C TRP A 61 -2.87 11.69 3.70
N LEU A 62 -3.24 10.49 3.26
CA LEU A 62 -3.75 10.20 1.92
C LEU A 62 -5.15 9.59 2.03
N ASN A 63 -6.16 10.32 1.55
CA ASN A 63 -7.54 9.86 1.49
C ASN A 63 -8.00 9.83 0.03
N ILE A 64 -8.44 8.67 -0.46
CA ILE A 64 -8.94 8.51 -1.82
C ILE A 64 -10.31 7.85 -1.75
N SER A 65 -11.27 8.43 -2.47
CA SER A 65 -12.67 8.00 -2.39
C SER A 65 -13.42 8.17 -3.69
N ASP A 66 -14.24 7.18 -4.04
CA ASP A 66 -15.20 7.25 -5.15
C ASP A 66 -14.54 7.59 -6.51
N CYS A 67 -13.29 7.14 -6.73
CA CYS A 67 -12.51 7.36 -7.95
C CYS A 67 -12.54 6.10 -8.82
N GLU A 68 -13.49 6.03 -9.75
CA GLU A 68 -13.83 4.81 -10.48
C GLU A 68 -12.73 4.36 -11.44
N GLU A 69 -12.16 5.24 -12.29
CA GLU A 69 -11.10 4.88 -13.24
C GLU A 69 -9.68 4.85 -12.63
N LEU A 70 -9.53 5.00 -11.31
CA LEU A 70 -8.22 4.99 -10.67
C LEU A 70 -7.59 3.60 -10.78
N GLU A 71 -6.48 3.49 -11.52
CA GLU A 71 -5.79 2.21 -11.74
C GLU A 71 -4.62 2.01 -10.79
N GLN A 72 -3.89 3.08 -10.47
CA GLN A 72 -2.67 3.06 -9.64
C GLN A 72 -2.54 4.37 -8.86
N ILE A 73 -1.90 4.36 -7.69
CA ILE A 73 -1.63 5.61 -6.95
C ILE A 73 -0.49 6.40 -7.62
N ILE A 74 0.54 5.70 -8.07
CA ILE A 74 1.73 6.28 -8.71
C ILE A 74 1.81 5.72 -10.13
N GLU A 75 1.91 6.59 -11.12
CA GLU A 75 2.10 6.19 -12.51
C GLU A 75 3.42 5.42 -12.69
N LYS A 76 3.44 4.36 -13.51
CA LYS A 76 4.68 3.62 -13.84
C LYS A 76 5.61 4.52 -14.65
N ASP A 77 6.89 4.53 -14.31
CA ASP A 77 7.92 5.29 -15.04
C ASP A 77 8.01 4.77 -16.50
N GLN A 78 7.55 5.57 -17.47
CA GLN A 78 7.55 5.20 -18.90
C GLN A 78 8.84 5.58 -19.63
N THR A 79 9.78 6.28 -18.98
CA THR A 79 11.01 6.77 -19.64
C THR A 79 12.27 6.38 -18.86
N PRO A 80 13.29 5.75 -19.48
CA PRO A 80 14.60 5.47 -18.88
C PRO A 80 15.42 6.76 -18.64
N SER A 81 14.95 7.68 -17.78
CA SER A 81 15.65 8.92 -17.44
C SER A 81 16.56 8.78 -16.21
N GLN A 82 17.58 9.62 -16.10
CA GLN A 82 18.62 9.55 -15.05
C GLN A 82 18.11 9.70 -13.60
N HIS A 83 16.80 9.99 -13.39
CA HIS A 83 16.15 10.08 -12.09
C HIS A 83 15.68 8.72 -11.51
N HIS A 84 15.88 7.60 -12.22
CA HIS A 84 15.56 6.25 -11.73
C HIS A 84 16.25 5.85 -10.43
N LEU A 85 17.30 6.56 -10.05
CA LEU A 85 18.08 6.25 -8.86
C LEU A 85 17.42 6.76 -7.57
N GLN A 86 16.50 7.73 -7.64
CA GLN A 86 15.80 8.22 -6.45
C GLN A 86 14.56 7.39 -6.17
N ARG A 87 14.65 6.60 -5.10
CA ARG A 87 13.54 5.83 -4.53
C ARG A 87 12.43 6.79 -4.08
N ILE A 88 11.20 6.50 -4.48
CA ILE A 88 10.02 7.18 -3.91
C ILE A 88 9.91 6.79 -2.44
N CYS A 89 9.66 7.75 -1.56
CA CYS A 89 9.42 7.52 -0.15
C CYS A 89 8.41 8.53 0.40
N PHE A 90 7.59 8.10 1.35
CA PHE A 90 6.65 8.98 2.06
C PHE A 90 6.97 8.95 3.56
N PRO A 91 8.05 9.64 3.97
CA PRO A 91 8.64 9.45 5.29
C PRO A 91 7.71 9.87 6.42
N LYS A 92 6.68 10.70 6.20
CA LYS A 92 5.72 11.12 7.23
C LYS A 92 4.32 10.50 7.07
N LEU A 93 4.08 9.72 6.01
CA LEU A 93 2.75 9.23 5.69
C LEU A 93 2.29 8.25 6.76
N SER A 94 1.23 8.65 7.45
CA SER A 94 0.73 7.98 8.65
C SER A 94 -0.66 7.37 8.41
N TRP A 95 -1.49 7.98 7.56
CA TRP A 95 -2.83 7.50 7.29
C TRP A 95 -3.05 7.32 5.79
N ILE A 96 -3.47 6.13 5.41
CA ILE A 96 -3.90 5.80 4.06
C ILE A 96 -5.31 5.22 4.14
N ARG A 97 -6.27 5.93 3.55
CA ARG A 97 -7.66 5.49 3.43
C ARG A 97 -8.07 5.49 1.97
N ILE A 98 -8.50 4.34 1.48
CA ILE A 98 -8.96 4.18 0.11
C ILE A 98 -10.29 3.43 0.15
N PHE A 99 -11.35 4.07 -0.35
CA PHE A 99 -12.66 3.45 -0.42
C PHE A 99 -13.37 3.68 -1.75
N ASN A 100 -14.12 2.68 -2.21
CA ASN A 100 -14.89 2.73 -3.46
C ASN A 100 -14.02 3.10 -4.70
N CYS A 101 -12.87 2.47 -4.86
CA CYS A 101 -11.95 2.69 -5.99
C CYS A 101 -11.80 1.37 -6.76
N GLU A 102 -12.79 1.05 -7.59
CA GLU A 102 -12.97 -0.32 -8.09
C GLU A 102 -11.94 -0.77 -9.12
N ASN A 103 -11.29 0.15 -9.85
CA ASN A 103 -10.27 -0.18 -10.84
C ASN A 103 -8.82 -0.24 -10.31
N LEU A 104 -8.60 0.05 -9.02
CA LEU A 104 -7.27 0.12 -8.45
C LEU A 104 -6.68 -1.29 -8.31
N LYS A 105 -5.57 -1.55 -9.01
CA LYS A 105 -4.98 -2.90 -9.12
C LYS A 105 -3.93 -3.22 -8.04
N CYS A 106 -3.23 -2.19 -7.61
CA CYS A 106 -2.21 -2.24 -6.56
C CYS A 106 -2.19 -0.91 -5.78
N LEU A 107 -1.68 -0.94 -4.55
CA LEU A 107 -1.49 0.30 -3.78
C LEU A 107 -0.15 0.95 -4.13
N PHE A 108 0.92 0.20 -3.93
CA PHE A 108 2.29 0.68 -4.10
C PHE A 108 3.22 -0.42 -4.58
N PRO A 109 4.34 -0.05 -5.23
CA PRO A 109 5.41 -1.00 -5.46
C PRO A 109 6.03 -1.48 -4.13
N ILE A 110 6.46 -2.74 -4.06
CA ILE A 110 7.09 -3.36 -2.90
C ILE A 110 8.35 -2.61 -2.46
N THR A 111 9.01 -1.94 -3.41
CA THR A 111 10.16 -1.08 -3.16
C THR A 111 9.81 0.08 -2.23
N LEU A 112 8.56 0.56 -2.19
CA LEU A 112 8.12 1.60 -1.27
C LEU A 112 7.91 1.06 0.16
N ALA A 113 7.48 -0.18 0.30
CA ALA A 113 7.30 -0.81 1.61
C ALA A 113 8.64 -0.95 2.36
N HIS A 114 9.72 -1.17 1.62
CA HIS A 114 11.07 -1.23 2.17
C HIS A 114 11.61 0.19 2.47
N GLY A 115 11.29 0.68 3.67
CA GLY A 115 11.78 1.94 4.22
C GLY A 115 10.99 3.20 3.86
N GLY A 116 10.13 3.15 2.84
CA GLY A 116 9.35 4.31 2.39
C GLY A 116 8.11 4.63 3.22
N LEU A 117 7.62 3.70 4.05
CA LEU A 117 6.37 3.79 4.84
C LEU A 117 6.57 3.58 6.35
N GLN A 118 7.72 3.99 6.90
CA GLN A 118 8.08 3.72 8.32
C GLN A 118 7.19 4.43 9.36
N ASN A 119 6.39 5.41 8.93
CA ASN A 119 5.46 6.15 9.77
C ASN A 119 3.99 5.75 9.59
N LEU A 120 3.71 4.75 8.74
CA LEU A 120 2.35 4.32 8.47
C LEU A 120 1.71 3.79 9.75
N PHE A 121 0.68 4.48 10.23
CA PHE A 121 -0.11 4.15 11.41
C PHE A 121 -1.37 3.37 11.04
N GLN A 122 -2.07 3.79 9.98
CA GLN A 122 -3.29 3.14 9.51
C GLN A 122 -3.25 2.90 8.00
N LEU A 123 -3.60 1.68 7.61
CA LEU A 123 -3.95 1.29 6.26
C LEU A 123 -5.39 0.78 6.24
N PHE A 124 -6.27 1.51 5.57
CA PHE A 124 -7.68 1.18 5.44
C PHE A 124 -8.07 1.09 3.96
N LEU A 125 -8.46 -0.10 3.52
CA LEU A 125 -8.97 -0.38 2.19
C LEU A 125 -10.39 -0.93 2.29
N GLN A 126 -11.34 -0.32 1.59
CA GLN A 126 -12.72 -0.77 1.55
C GLN A 126 -13.30 -0.72 0.14
N ARG A 127 -13.89 -1.82 -0.35
CA ARG A 127 -14.54 -1.84 -1.68
C ARG A 127 -13.59 -1.42 -2.81
N VAL A 128 -12.44 -2.10 -2.90
CA VAL A 128 -11.41 -1.90 -3.93
C VAL A 128 -11.36 -3.18 -4.78
N SER A 129 -12.33 -3.32 -5.68
CA SER A 129 -12.70 -4.62 -6.25
C SER A 129 -11.63 -5.26 -7.14
N LYS A 130 -10.84 -4.50 -7.91
CA LYS A 130 -9.76 -5.05 -8.77
C LYS A 130 -8.38 -5.14 -8.10
N LEU A 131 -8.28 -4.87 -6.80
CA LEU A 131 -7.02 -4.96 -6.08
C LEU A 131 -6.61 -6.43 -5.95
N GLU A 132 -5.54 -6.84 -6.63
CA GLU A 132 -5.02 -8.20 -6.56
C GLU A 132 -3.94 -8.34 -5.49
N GLN A 133 -3.10 -7.31 -5.34
CA GLN A 133 -2.05 -7.24 -4.33
C GLN A 133 -2.03 -5.87 -3.65
N VAL A 134 -1.83 -5.82 -2.32
CA VAL A 134 -1.64 -4.54 -1.62
C VAL A 134 -0.32 -3.90 -2.05
N PHE A 135 0.77 -4.66 -1.99
CA PHE A 135 2.07 -4.27 -2.53
C PHE A 135 2.43 -5.14 -3.73
N GLU A 136 2.67 -4.52 -4.89
CA GLU A 136 3.08 -5.24 -6.12
C GLU A 136 4.59 -5.14 -6.34
N GLY A 137 5.22 -6.11 -6.99
CA GLY A 137 6.64 -6.01 -7.32
C GLY A 137 7.18 -7.28 -7.94
N ASP A 138 8.25 -7.12 -8.72
CA ASP A 138 8.77 -8.22 -9.51
C ASP A 138 9.42 -9.31 -8.64
N GLU A 139 8.93 -10.54 -8.81
CA GLU A 139 9.40 -11.77 -8.17
C GLU A 139 10.82 -12.16 -8.67
N SER A 140 11.25 -11.59 -9.81
CA SER A 140 12.49 -11.93 -10.53
C SER A 140 13.80 -11.64 -9.80
N ASN A 141 13.81 -10.79 -8.77
CA ASN A 141 15.00 -10.47 -7.96
C ASN A 141 15.02 -11.19 -6.59
N VAL A 142 14.17 -12.19 -6.40
CA VAL A 142 14.18 -13.02 -5.18
C VAL A 142 15.09 -14.22 -5.45
N SER A 143 16.27 -14.22 -4.84
CA SER A 143 17.01 -15.47 -4.64
C SER A 143 16.04 -16.44 -3.96
N LYS A 144 15.89 -17.64 -4.53
CA LYS A 144 14.87 -18.62 -4.11
C LYS A 144 14.98 -19.05 -2.64
N ASP A 145 16.06 -18.66 -1.98
CA ASP A 145 16.48 -19.23 -0.69
C ASP A 145 16.38 -18.26 0.50
N GLU A 146 15.99 -16.99 0.32
CA GLU A 146 15.90 -16.02 1.44
C GLU A 146 14.56 -15.28 1.52
N GLU A 147 13.85 -15.51 2.64
CA GLU A 147 12.64 -14.75 3.02
C GLU A 147 12.99 -13.27 3.24
N LYS A 148 12.35 -12.36 2.49
CA LYS A 148 12.59 -10.92 2.61
C LYS A 148 11.66 -10.30 3.64
N VAL A 149 12.20 -10.04 4.82
CA VAL A 149 11.46 -9.42 5.93
C VAL A 149 11.33 -7.91 5.74
N ILE A 150 10.10 -7.40 5.82
CA ILE A 150 9.76 -5.98 5.79
C ILE A 150 9.03 -5.62 7.08
N HIS A 151 9.54 -4.61 7.79
CA HIS A 151 8.89 -4.07 8.97
C HIS A 151 8.07 -2.82 8.62
N LEU A 152 6.80 -2.80 9.06
CA LEU A 152 6.02 -1.57 9.20
C LEU A 152 5.83 -1.31 10.70
N PRO A 153 6.87 -0.74 11.37
CA PRO A 153 6.98 -0.76 12.82
C PRO A 153 5.91 0.07 13.54
N ARG A 154 5.26 1.02 12.84
CA ARG A 154 4.25 1.92 13.40
C ARG A 154 2.82 1.58 12.97
N LEU A 155 2.62 0.56 12.13
CA LEU A 155 1.28 0.19 11.67
C LEU A 155 0.50 -0.37 12.85
N ALA A 156 -0.48 0.41 13.31
CA ALA A 156 -1.35 0.08 14.42
C ALA A 156 -2.71 -0.44 13.93
N GLU A 157 -3.11 -0.09 12.72
CA GLU A 157 -4.44 -0.40 12.22
C GLU A 157 -4.41 -0.84 10.76
N LEU A 158 -4.82 -2.09 10.52
CA LEU A 158 -4.93 -2.68 9.18
C LEU A 158 -6.36 -3.18 8.95
N TYR A 159 -7.05 -2.54 8.02
CA TYR A 159 -8.41 -2.91 7.61
C TYR A 159 -8.43 -3.19 6.11
N LEU A 160 -8.82 -4.41 5.76
CA LEU A 160 -8.99 -4.91 4.41
C LEU A 160 -10.43 -5.43 4.28
N CYS A 161 -11.31 -4.60 3.73
CA CYS A 161 -12.75 -4.84 3.73
C CYS A 161 -13.31 -4.91 2.31
N ILE A 162 -14.04 -5.96 1.98
CA ILE A 162 -14.76 -6.11 0.71
C ILE A 162 -13.78 -5.95 -0.45
N LEU A 163 -12.79 -6.85 -0.51
CA LEU A 163 -11.74 -6.89 -1.52
C LEU A 163 -11.82 -8.25 -2.25
N PRO A 164 -12.85 -8.46 -3.10
CA PRO A 164 -13.17 -9.78 -3.64
C PRO A 164 -12.06 -10.43 -4.46
N ASN A 165 -11.23 -9.63 -5.14
CA ASN A 165 -10.11 -10.12 -5.96
C ASN A 165 -8.74 -10.02 -5.28
N LEU A 166 -8.69 -9.66 -3.98
CA LEU A 166 -7.40 -9.63 -3.28
C LEU A 166 -6.85 -11.05 -3.13
N VAL A 167 -5.70 -11.29 -3.74
CA VAL A 167 -4.99 -12.58 -3.69
C VAL A 167 -3.94 -12.55 -2.59
N SER A 168 -3.15 -11.48 -2.46
CA SER A 168 -2.12 -11.42 -1.42
C SER A 168 -1.84 -10.00 -0.93
N PHE A 169 -1.23 -9.90 0.26
CA PHE A 169 -0.73 -8.64 0.79
C PHE A 169 0.54 -8.18 0.04
N SER A 170 1.38 -9.13 -0.35
CA SER A 170 2.65 -8.89 -1.04
C SER A 170 3.04 -10.07 -1.94
N PRO A 171 4.05 -9.93 -2.82
CA PRO A 171 4.53 -11.02 -3.66
C PRO A 171 5.08 -12.19 -2.83
N VAL A 172 5.22 -13.35 -3.47
CA VAL A 172 5.77 -14.56 -2.84
C VAL A 172 7.20 -14.31 -2.32
N GLY A 173 7.52 -14.85 -1.15
CA GLY A 173 8.85 -14.73 -0.53
C GLY A 173 9.04 -13.47 0.32
N TYR A 174 8.01 -12.61 0.40
CA TYR A 174 8.00 -11.46 1.31
C TYR A 174 7.27 -11.77 2.61
N HIS A 175 7.84 -11.27 3.71
CA HIS A 175 7.30 -11.40 5.05
C HIS A 175 7.16 -10.03 5.70
N PHE A 176 5.92 -9.61 5.93
CA PHE A 176 5.64 -8.38 6.66
C PHE A 176 5.50 -8.64 8.16
N VAL A 177 6.12 -7.77 8.96
CA VAL A 177 6.04 -7.79 10.43
C VAL A 177 5.47 -6.46 10.94
N PHE A 178 4.42 -6.56 11.76
CA PHE A 178 3.69 -5.45 12.35
C PHE A 178 3.78 -5.52 13.89
N PRO A 179 4.89 -5.05 14.51
CA PRO A 179 5.09 -5.17 15.95
C PRO A 179 4.12 -4.32 16.79
N SER A 180 3.61 -3.24 16.21
CA SER A 180 2.71 -2.28 16.87
C SER A 180 1.24 -2.47 16.49
N LEU A 181 0.88 -3.53 15.77
CA LEU A 181 -0.51 -3.70 15.31
C LEU A 181 -1.45 -3.86 16.50
N ILE A 182 -2.51 -3.05 16.50
CA ILE A 182 -3.57 -3.05 17.52
C ILE A 182 -4.86 -3.60 16.91
N ASN A 183 -5.19 -3.26 15.66
CA ASN A 183 -6.40 -3.73 15.00
C ASN A 183 -6.04 -4.40 13.67
N LEU A 184 -6.48 -5.65 13.50
CA LEU A 184 -6.44 -6.38 12.23
C LEU A 184 -7.88 -6.76 11.87
N HIS A 185 -8.33 -6.30 10.71
CA HIS A 185 -9.64 -6.65 10.20
C HIS A 185 -9.56 -7.05 8.73
N LEU A 186 -9.84 -8.31 8.45
CA LEU A 186 -10.04 -8.82 7.09
C LEU A 186 -11.50 -9.26 7.00
N LYS A 187 -12.26 -8.69 6.07
CA LYS A 187 -13.66 -9.06 5.88
C LYS A 187 -14.02 -9.06 4.42
N GLY A 188 -14.56 -10.16 3.91
CA GLY A 188 -14.98 -10.25 2.51
C GLY A 188 -13.78 -10.22 1.54
N CYS A 189 -12.74 -10.98 1.87
CA CYS A 189 -11.51 -11.15 1.08
C CYS A 189 -11.29 -12.65 0.79
N PRO A 190 -12.16 -13.31 0.01
CA PRO A 190 -12.26 -14.77 -0.04
C PRO A 190 -11.06 -15.48 -0.69
N ASN A 191 -10.28 -14.77 -1.51
CA ASN A 191 -9.17 -15.34 -2.29
C ASN A 191 -7.78 -15.08 -1.68
N VAL A 192 -7.72 -14.49 -0.48
CA VAL A 192 -6.44 -14.12 0.14
C VAL A 192 -5.66 -15.36 0.54
N THR A 193 -4.45 -15.51 0.01
CA THR A 193 -3.48 -16.57 0.30
C THR A 193 -2.43 -16.17 1.34
N THR A 194 -2.33 -14.88 1.67
CA THR A 194 -1.41 -14.39 2.71
C THR A 194 -1.80 -14.97 4.06
N ARG A 195 -0.86 -15.69 4.69
CA ARG A 195 -1.01 -16.22 6.03
C ARG A 195 -0.76 -15.10 7.05
N PHE A 196 -1.77 -14.81 7.86
CA PHE A 196 -1.63 -13.93 9.02
C PHE A 196 -1.38 -14.79 10.27
N SER A 197 -0.42 -14.38 11.10
CA SER A 197 -0.15 -15.02 12.40
C SER A 197 0.33 -14.02 13.46
N ILE A 198 0.34 -14.43 14.72
CA ILE A 198 0.88 -13.68 15.85
C ILE A 198 2.00 -14.48 16.49
N ASP A 199 3.15 -13.84 16.71
CA ASP A 199 4.29 -14.45 17.41
C ASP A 199 4.22 -14.31 18.94
N SER A 200 5.19 -14.92 19.62
CA SER A 200 5.35 -14.81 21.08
C SER A 200 5.54 -13.39 21.60
N LYS A 201 5.96 -12.45 20.75
CA LYS A 201 6.17 -11.03 21.07
C LYS A 201 4.93 -10.18 20.77
N GLN A 202 3.80 -10.81 20.41
CA GLN A 202 2.56 -10.14 20.01
C GLN A 202 2.73 -9.24 18.78
N SER A 203 3.68 -9.57 17.91
CA SER A 203 3.81 -8.98 16.58
C SER A 203 2.90 -9.74 15.62
N VAL A 204 2.25 -9.03 14.69
CA VAL A 204 1.47 -9.67 13.63
C VAL A 204 2.34 -9.87 12.39
N HIS A 205 2.25 -11.04 11.79
CA HIS A 205 3.01 -11.45 10.63
C HIS A 205 2.04 -11.61 9.45
N ALA A 206 2.45 -11.18 8.27
CA ALA A 206 1.76 -11.46 7.01
C ALA A 206 2.76 -12.06 6.03
N LYS A 207 2.59 -13.35 5.71
CA LYS A 207 3.51 -14.12 4.87
C LYS A 207 2.80 -14.59 3.60
N THR A 208 3.38 -14.31 2.44
CA THR A 208 2.97 -14.91 1.17
C THR A 208 4.02 -15.94 0.77
N GLN A 209 3.66 -17.22 0.80
CA GLN A 209 4.53 -18.31 0.38
C GLN A 209 4.00 -18.93 -0.92
N ALA A 210 4.90 -19.52 -1.71
CA ALA A 210 4.48 -20.34 -2.84
C ALA A 210 3.67 -21.52 -2.29
N SER A 211 2.58 -21.88 -2.96
CA SER A 211 1.85 -23.11 -2.65
C SER A 211 2.80 -24.30 -2.81
N GLN A 212 3.38 -24.78 -1.72
CA GLN A 212 3.88 -26.15 -1.67
C GLN A 212 2.65 -27.06 -1.71
N SER A 213 2.75 -28.15 -2.46
CA SER A 213 1.70 -29.17 -2.64
C SER A 213 1.05 -29.55 -1.31
N VAL A 214 -0.27 -29.79 -1.36
CA VAL A 214 -1.16 -30.09 -0.23
C VAL A 214 -0.73 -31.34 0.59
N ASP A 215 0.32 -32.06 0.18
CA ASP A 215 0.71 -33.35 0.73
C ASP A 215 1.95 -33.36 1.66
N GLU A 216 2.53 -32.22 2.03
CA GLU A 216 3.67 -32.18 2.99
C GLU A 216 3.44 -31.33 4.25
N ILE A 217 2.19 -31.17 4.70
CA ILE A 217 1.90 -30.61 6.04
C ILE A 217 1.92 -31.73 7.09
N ILE A 218 2.97 -32.54 7.12
CA ILE A 218 3.34 -33.35 8.30
C ILE A 218 4.87 -33.26 8.46
N VAL A 219 5.27 -32.58 9.54
CA VAL A 219 6.62 -32.44 10.11
C VAL A 219 7.52 -31.36 9.50
N GLU A 220 7.35 -30.13 10.00
CA GLU A 220 8.48 -29.43 10.65
C GLU A 220 7.94 -28.57 11.81
N GLU A 221 7.58 -29.26 12.89
CA GLU A 221 7.46 -28.66 14.22
C GLU A 221 8.88 -28.36 14.70
N SER A 222 9.43 -27.21 14.29
CA SER A 222 10.60 -26.65 14.96
C SER A 222 10.14 -25.88 16.20
N ALA A 223 10.64 -26.31 17.35
CA ALA A 223 10.25 -25.81 18.66
C ALA A 223 10.62 -24.33 18.85
N ALA A 224 9.68 -23.41 18.67
CA ALA A 224 9.72 -22.07 19.25
C ALA A 224 8.35 -21.37 19.22
N ALA A 225 7.60 -21.50 20.32
CA ALA A 225 6.40 -20.75 20.69
C ALA A 225 5.12 -20.96 19.88
N GLN A 226 3.99 -20.98 20.59
CA GLN A 226 2.63 -21.07 20.05
C GLN A 226 2.34 -19.85 19.16
N GLU A 227 2.66 -19.92 17.87
CA GLU A 227 2.15 -18.96 16.90
C GLU A 227 0.66 -19.23 16.69
N THR A 228 -0.17 -18.21 16.90
CA THR A 228 -1.59 -18.29 16.55
C THR A 228 -1.74 -17.79 15.12
N ALA A 229 -2.13 -18.67 14.21
CA ALA A 229 -2.35 -18.34 12.80
C ALA A 229 -3.84 -18.41 12.46
N TRP A 230 -4.31 -17.48 11.64
CA TRP A 230 -5.67 -17.55 11.11
C TRP A 230 -5.72 -18.43 9.84
N PRO A 231 -6.82 -19.17 9.61
CA PRO A 231 -7.00 -19.91 8.37
C PRO A 231 -6.94 -18.99 7.13
N ILE A 232 -6.33 -19.48 6.06
CA ILE A 232 -6.28 -18.79 4.78
C ILE A 232 -7.70 -18.53 4.25
N GLY A 233 -7.95 -17.35 3.68
CA GLY A 233 -9.25 -16.93 3.16
C GLY A 233 -10.34 -16.65 4.20
N SER A 234 -10.06 -16.79 5.50
CA SER A 234 -11.04 -16.50 6.55
C SER A 234 -11.19 -15.01 6.84
N ASP A 235 -12.39 -14.60 7.27
CA ASP A 235 -12.59 -13.29 7.88
C ASP A 235 -11.82 -13.23 9.22
N ILE A 236 -11.04 -12.17 9.42
CA ILE A 236 -10.26 -11.94 10.63
C ILE A 236 -10.82 -10.72 11.35
N TRP A 237 -11.14 -10.90 12.63
CA TRP A 237 -11.34 -9.79 13.56
C TRP A 237 -10.42 -9.99 14.74
N TRP A 238 -9.37 -9.18 14.82
CA TRP A 238 -8.44 -9.21 15.93
C TRP A 238 -8.12 -7.82 16.46
N ARG A 239 -8.01 -7.75 17.78
CA ARG A 239 -7.60 -6.54 18.51
C ARG A 239 -6.61 -6.90 19.62
N LYS A 240 -5.44 -6.26 19.63
CA LYS A 240 -4.46 -6.36 20.71
C LYS A 240 -5.03 -5.69 21.97
N GLY A 241 -5.41 -6.51 22.94
CA GLY A 241 -5.77 -6.10 24.30
C GLY A 241 -6.95 -5.11 24.41
N LYS A 242 -8.12 -5.64 24.77
CA LYS A 242 -8.77 -5.26 26.03
C LYS A 242 -9.23 -6.57 26.69
N TYR A 243 -8.40 -7.14 27.55
CA TYR A 243 -8.83 -8.11 28.56
C TYR A 243 -8.84 -7.38 29.89
#